data_AF-A0A4Z0JVN9-F1
#
_entry.id   AF-A0A4Z0JVN9-F1
#
_cell.length_a   1.000
_cell.length_b   1.000
_cell.length_c   1.000
_cell.angle_alpha   90.00
_cell.angle_beta   90.00
_cell.angle_gamma   90.00
#
_symmetry.space_group_name_H-M   'P 1'
#
loop_
_entity.id
_entity.type
_entity.pdbx_description
1 polymer ?
#
loop_
_entity_poly.entity_id
_entity_poly.type
_entity_poly.pdbx_seq_one_letter_code
_entity_poly.pdbx_strand_id
1 'polypeptide(L)'
;MMAASVPVAGERRDSGSAVAEFALIASLLALILAGALQIGLVIHVRNTVIDSAIAGARQASLADQTPRDGQELTRDLIRVSVGERYARQVTVTTLQRGAVEIVEVRVTTPLPVLGLWGPAEVWDLRGRSIVEDIDRD
;
A
#
# COMPACT_ATOMS: atom_id res chain seq x y z
N MET A 1 -57.14 44.42 -37.75
CA MET A 1 -56.65 43.07 -38.07
C MET A 1 -55.22 42.96 -37.57
N MET A 2 -55.01 42.54 -36.33
CA MET A 2 -53.69 42.43 -35.66
C MET A 2 -53.69 41.12 -34.89
N ALA A 3 -52.91 40.15 -35.33
CA ALA A 3 -52.55 38.99 -34.52
C ALA A 3 -51.09 39.19 -34.11
N ALA A 4 -50.88 39.63 -32.87
CA ALA A 4 -49.55 39.72 -32.29
C ALA A 4 -49.07 38.30 -31.97
N SER A 5 -47.97 37.89 -32.58
CA SER A 5 -47.27 36.65 -32.30
C SER A 5 -46.63 36.73 -30.92
N VAL A 6 -46.95 35.76 -30.05
CA VAL A 6 -46.30 35.59 -28.75
C VAL A 6 -44.95 34.88 -28.98
N PRO A 7 -43.81 35.45 -28.59
CA PRO A 7 -42.55 34.74 -28.63
C PRO A 7 -42.52 33.71 -27.49
N VAL A 8 -42.39 32.43 -27.84
CA VAL A 8 -42.17 31.35 -26.85
C VAL A 8 -40.77 31.53 -26.27
N ALA A 9 -40.70 32.04 -25.04
CA ALA A 9 -39.46 32.20 -24.31
C ALA A 9 -39.01 30.85 -23.72
N GLY A 10 -37.96 30.27 -24.31
CA GLY A 10 -36.84 29.70 -23.55
C GLY A 10 -36.86 28.20 -23.19
N GLU A 11 -36.69 27.32 -24.17
CA GLU A 11 -36.33 25.89 -23.95
C GLU A 11 -34.83 25.66 -23.62
N ARG A 12 -34.04 26.71 -23.34
CA ARG A 12 -32.57 26.62 -23.22
C ARG A 12 -32.01 26.33 -21.82
N ARG A 13 -32.85 26.01 -20.82
CA ARG A 13 -32.39 25.82 -19.42
C ARG A 13 -32.26 24.36 -18.97
N ASP A 14 -33.02 23.43 -19.54
CA ASP A 14 -33.10 22.06 -19.03
C ASP A 14 -31.93 21.17 -19.53
N SER A 15 -31.53 21.33 -20.80
CA SER A 15 -30.42 20.56 -21.37
C SER A 15 -29.04 20.90 -20.76
N GLY A 16 -28.85 22.13 -20.28
CA GLY A 16 -27.62 22.52 -19.56
C GLY A 16 -27.54 21.89 -18.17
N SER A 17 -28.69 21.68 -17.52
CA SER A 17 -28.79 20.97 -16.23
C SER A 17 -28.41 19.50 -16.40
N ALA A 18 -28.92 18.82 -17.44
CA ALA A 18 -28.63 17.41 -17.68
C ALA A 18 -27.12 17.13 -17.90
N VAL A 19 -26.44 17.99 -18.66
CA VAL A 19 -24.98 17.88 -18.87
C VAL A 19 -24.21 18.13 -17.57
N ALA A 20 -24.62 19.13 -16.78
CA ALA A 20 -23.99 19.42 -15.50
C ALA A 20 -24.20 18.30 -14.47
N GLU A 21 -25.42 17.78 -14.35
CA GLU A 21 -25.77 16.66 -13.47
C GLU A 21 -24.97 15.42 -13.83
N PHE A 22 -24.91 15.06 -15.12
CA PHE A 22 -24.10 13.94 -15.58
C PHE A 22 -22.63 14.15 -15.24
N ALA A 23 -22.07 15.34 -15.48
CA ALA A 23 -20.67 15.64 -15.16
C ALA A 23 -20.39 15.50 -13.65
N LEU A 24 -21.30 15.95 -12.79
CA LEU A 24 -21.18 15.80 -11.34
C LEU A 24 -21.27 14.34 -10.91
N ILE A 25 -22.23 13.57 -11.42
CA ILE A 25 -22.38 12.16 -11.09
C ILE A 25 -21.15 11.36 -11.59
N ALA A 26 -20.74 11.56 -12.84
CA ALA A 26 -19.62 10.86 -13.44
C ALA A 26 -18.30 11.17 -12.70
N SER A 27 -18.05 12.44 -12.36
CA SER A 27 -16.87 12.84 -11.59
C SER A 27 -16.90 12.29 -10.15
N LEU A 28 -18.05 12.32 -9.48
CA LEU A 28 -18.21 11.74 -8.15
C LEU A 28 -17.96 10.23 -8.15
N LEU A 29 -18.54 9.51 -9.10
CA LEU A 29 -18.32 8.08 -9.27
C LEU A 29 -16.85 7.77 -9.58
N ALA A 30 -16.21 8.56 -10.43
CA ALA A 30 -14.79 8.41 -10.74
C ALA A 30 -13.90 8.63 -9.50
N LEU A 31 -14.22 9.63 -8.66
CA LEU A 31 -13.50 9.87 -7.41
C LEU A 31 -13.69 8.73 -6.40
N ILE A 32 -14.90 8.19 -6.29
CA ILE A 32 -15.17 7.03 -5.42
C ILE A 32 -14.38 5.81 -5.90
N LEU A 33 -14.40 5.53 -7.20
CA LEU A 33 -13.63 4.44 -7.79
C LEU A 33 -12.13 4.62 -7.56
N ALA A 34 -11.59 5.81 -7.82
CA ALA A 34 -10.19 6.12 -7.56
C ALA A 34 -9.84 5.95 -6.07
N GLY A 35 -10.72 6.38 -5.16
CA GLY A 35 -10.56 6.17 -3.72
C GLY A 35 -10.52 4.69 -3.33
N ALA A 36 -11.43 3.88 -3.88
CA ALA A 36 -11.46 2.43 -3.64
C ALA A 36 -10.20 1.74 -4.16
N LEU A 37 -9.75 2.09 -5.38
CA LEU A 37 -8.50 1.59 -5.95
C LEU A 37 -7.29 2.01 -5.11
N GLN A 38 -7.25 3.25 -4.61
CA GLN A 38 -6.19 3.74 -3.75
C GLN A 38 -6.14 2.98 -2.41
N ILE A 39 -7.30 2.70 -1.80
CA ILE A 39 -7.37 1.88 -0.58
C ILE A 39 -6.84 0.47 -0.85
N GLY A 40 -7.23 -0.14 -1.98
CA GLY A 40 -6.71 -1.43 -2.40
C GLY A 40 -5.19 -1.43 -2.58
N LEU A 41 -4.64 -0.39 -3.19
CA LEU A 41 -3.19 -0.22 -3.36
C LEU A 41 -2.46 -0.10 -2.01
N VAL A 42 -3.00 0.69 -1.07
CA VAL A 42 -2.47 0.85 0.29
C VAL A 42 -2.40 -0.50 1.02
N ILE A 43 -3.47 -1.29 0.94
CA ILE A 43 -3.53 -2.63 1.54
C ILE A 43 -2.53 -3.57 0.87
N HIS A 44 -2.48 -3.56 -0.47
CA HIS A 44 -1.55 -4.39 -1.23
C HIS A 44 -0.10 -4.13 -0.82
N VAL A 45 0.35 -2.87 -0.84
CA VAL A 45 1.72 -2.48 -0.44
C VAL A 45 2.02 -2.93 0.99
N ARG A 46 1.11 -2.66 1.94
CA ARG A 46 1.31 -3.04 3.34
C ARG A 46 1.47 -4.55 3.49
N ASN A 47 0.61 -5.33 2.84
CA ASN A 47 0.64 -6.78 2.92
C ASN A 47 1.93 -7.33 2.29
N THR A 48 2.26 -6.90 1.08
CA THR A 48 3.48 -7.33 0.39
C THR A 48 4.76 -7.02 1.18
N VAL A 49 4.84 -5.86 1.84
CA VAL A 49 5.99 -5.52 2.68
C VAL A 49 6.06 -6.39 3.94
N ILE A 50 4.92 -6.64 4.60
CA ILE A 50 4.85 -7.54 5.76
C ILE A 50 5.25 -8.96 5.35
N ASP A 51 4.74 -9.46 4.22
CA ASP A 51 5.04 -10.79 3.71
C ASP A 51 6.53 -10.93 3.40
N SER A 52 7.13 -9.90 2.80
CA SER A 52 8.58 -9.85 2.55
C SER A 52 9.39 -9.85 3.85
N ALA A 53 8.95 -9.11 4.87
CA ALA A 53 9.59 -9.10 6.19
C ALA A 53 9.47 -10.44 6.91
N ILE A 54 8.34 -11.15 6.77
CA ILE A 54 8.17 -12.50 7.29
C ILE A 54 9.12 -13.48 6.59
N ALA A 55 9.23 -13.39 5.26
CA ALA A 55 10.16 -14.22 4.50
C ALA A 55 11.62 -13.98 4.92
N GLY A 56 12.04 -12.73 5.09
CA GLY A 56 13.37 -12.41 5.61
C GLY A 56 13.59 -12.85 7.05
N ALA A 57 12.56 -12.75 7.91
CA ALA A 57 12.66 -13.22 9.29
C ALA A 57 12.86 -14.73 9.34
N ARG A 58 12.16 -15.48 8.49
CA ARG A 58 12.35 -16.92 8.31
C ARG A 58 13.74 -17.25 7.80
N GLN A 59 14.22 -16.51 6.81
CA GLN A 59 15.56 -16.71 6.27
C GLN A 59 16.63 -16.52 7.35
N ALA A 60 16.58 -15.40 8.09
CA ALA A 60 17.55 -15.12 9.15
C ALA A 60 17.35 -15.97 10.42
N SER A 61 16.30 -16.78 10.50
CA SER A 61 16.06 -17.69 11.64
C SER A 61 16.59 -19.10 11.42
N LEU A 62 17.12 -19.40 10.23
CA LEU A 62 17.78 -20.67 9.92
C LEU A 62 19.18 -20.71 10.56
N ALA A 63 19.62 -21.90 10.99
CA ALA A 63 20.86 -22.08 11.76
C ALA A 63 22.13 -21.56 11.04
N ASP A 64 22.21 -21.73 9.72
CA ASP A 64 23.38 -21.32 8.92
C ASP A 64 23.25 -19.91 8.30
N GLN A 65 22.20 -19.17 8.66
CA GLN A 65 21.92 -17.86 8.08
C GLN A 65 22.25 -16.74 9.04
N THR A 66 22.63 -15.60 8.48
CA THR A 66 22.92 -14.40 9.24
C THR A 66 21.74 -13.41 9.18
N PRO A 67 21.66 -12.45 10.10
CA PRO A 67 20.72 -11.34 10.00
C PRO A 67 20.82 -10.58 8.67
N ARG A 68 22.00 -10.57 8.04
CA ARG A 68 22.24 -9.92 6.75
C ARG A 68 21.51 -10.63 5.62
N ASP A 69 21.48 -11.96 5.62
CA ASP A 69 20.81 -12.75 4.58
C ASP A 69 19.30 -12.50 4.58
N GLY A 70 18.69 -12.43 5.76
CA GLY A 70 17.28 -12.02 5.91
C GLY A 70 17.03 -10.57 5.48
N GLN A 71 17.98 -9.67 5.73
CA GLN A 71 17.89 -8.26 5.30
C GLN A 71 17.91 -8.16 3.77
N GLU A 72 18.86 -8.84 3.12
CA GLU A 72 19.03 -8.84 1.66
C GLU A 72 17.80 -9.45 0.97
N LEU A 73 17.33 -10.63 1.44
CA LEU A 73 16.11 -11.24 0.91
C LEU A 73 14.90 -10.30 1.04
N THR A 74 14.70 -9.68 2.21
CA THR A 74 13.58 -8.75 2.41
C THR A 74 13.63 -7.59 1.43
N ARG A 75 14.83 -7.01 1.22
CA ARG A 75 15.03 -5.91 0.27
C ARG A 75 14.71 -6.34 -1.15
N ASP A 76 15.15 -7.51 -1.55
CA ASP A 76 14.97 -8.04 -2.91
C ASP A 76 13.49 -8.28 -3.21
N LEU A 77 12.77 -8.91 -2.28
CA LEU A 77 11.33 -9.14 -2.42
C LEU A 77 10.55 -7.84 -2.52
N ILE A 78 10.79 -6.88 -1.62
CA ILE A 78 10.11 -5.57 -1.68
C ILE A 78 10.44 -4.82 -2.97
N ARG A 79 11.71 -4.87 -3.40
CA ARG A 79 12.18 -4.20 -4.61
C ARG A 79 11.47 -4.72 -5.85
N VAL A 80 11.36 -6.04 -5.99
CA VAL A 80 10.73 -6.68 -7.17
C VAL A 80 9.22 -6.52 -7.13
N SER A 81 8.59 -6.53 -5.95
CA SER A 81 7.13 -6.45 -5.84
C SER A 81 6.55 -5.03 -5.86
N VAL A 82 7.22 -4.06 -5.22
CA VAL A 82 6.68 -2.69 -5.03
C VAL A 82 7.64 -1.60 -5.52
N GLY A 83 8.95 -1.86 -5.44
CA GLY A 83 9.98 -0.98 -5.98
C GLY A 83 11.01 -0.51 -4.94
N GLU A 84 12.15 -0.04 -5.45
CA GLU A 84 13.35 0.35 -4.67
C GLU A 84 13.03 1.33 -3.52
N ARG A 85 12.09 2.26 -3.77
CA ARG A 85 11.72 3.28 -2.78
C ARG A 85 11.21 2.67 -1.47
N TYR A 86 10.57 1.51 -1.53
CA TYR A 86 9.95 0.85 -0.38
C TYR A 86 10.92 -0.06 0.40
N ALA A 87 12.09 -0.38 -0.17
CA ALA A 87 13.08 -1.31 0.37
C ALA A 87 14.27 -0.64 1.09
N ARG A 88 14.32 0.69 1.18
CA ARG A 88 15.52 1.42 1.63
C ARG A 88 15.91 1.10 3.08
N GLN A 89 14.94 1.10 3.98
CA GLN A 89 15.15 0.93 5.41
C GLN A 89 14.59 -0.40 5.87
N VAL A 90 15.47 -1.40 5.93
CA VAL A 90 15.20 -2.73 6.47
C VAL A 90 16.20 -2.97 7.57
N THR A 91 15.74 -3.40 8.74
CA THR A 91 16.58 -3.75 9.89
C THR A 91 16.18 -5.13 10.38
N VAL A 92 17.17 -5.96 10.70
CA VAL A 92 16.95 -7.29 11.26
C VAL A 92 17.53 -7.31 12.65
N THR A 93 16.74 -7.74 13.62
CA THR A 93 17.13 -7.81 15.03
C THR A 93 16.70 -9.14 15.60
N THR A 94 17.58 -9.72 16.42
CA THR A 94 17.26 -10.92 17.18
C THR A 94 16.84 -10.52 18.59
N LEU A 95 15.70 -11.04 19.03
CA LEU A 95 15.07 -10.74 20.32
C LEU A 95 14.93 -12.03 21.11
N GLN A 96 15.43 -12.04 22.33
CA GLN A 96 15.21 -13.15 23.26
C GLN A 96 13.88 -12.93 24.00
N ARG A 97 12.97 -13.91 23.91
CA ARG A 97 11.69 -13.92 24.64
C ARG A 97 11.58 -15.20 25.47
N GLY A 98 12.07 -15.13 26.70
CA GLY A 98 12.13 -16.29 27.58
C GLY A 98 13.22 -17.26 27.10
N ALA A 99 12.82 -18.50 26.82
CA ALA A 99 13.71 -19.53 26.26
C ALA A 99 13.67 -19.61 24.72
N VAL A 100 12.97 -18.68 24.07
CA VAL A 100 12.78 -18.68 22.61
C VAL A 100 13.44 -17.45 22.01
N GLU A 101 14.33 -17.70 21.05
CA GLU A 101 14.92 -16.65 20.25
C GLU A 101 14.03 -16.33 19.04
N ILE A 102 13.79 -15.04 18.80
CA ILE A 102 12.88 -14.54 17.77
C ILE A 102 13.65 -13.56 16.89
N VAL A 103 13.68 -13.81 15.59
CA VAL A 103 14.13 -12.85 14.60
C VAL A 103 12.98 -11.91 14.25
N GLU A 104 13.18 -10.61 14.40
CA GLU A 104 12.29 -9.55 13.94
C GLU A 104 12.95 -8.82 12.77
N VAL A 105 12.24 -8.77 11.64
CA VAL A 105 12.58 -7.88 10.51
C VAL A 105 11.64 -6.70 10.55
N ARG A 106 12.22 -5.50 10.59
CA ARG A 106 11.53 -4.22 10.57
C ARG A 106 11.78 -3.51 9.26
N VAL A 107 10.71 -3.00 8.66
CA VAL A 107 10.75 -2.22 7.42
C VAL A 107 10.11 -0.87 7.67
N THR A 108 10.89 0.20 7.46
CA THR A 108 10.39 1.58 7.45
C THR A 108 10.19 2.02 6.01
N THR A 109 8.96 2.39 5.67
CA THR A 109 8.58 2.57 4.26
C THR A 109 7.59 3.72 4.07
N PRO A 110 7.49 4.32 2.87
CA PRO A 110 6.52 5.37 2.59
C PRO A 110 5.08 4.85 2.61
N LEU A 111 4.15 5.69 3.06
CA LEU A 111 2.71 5.45 2.91
C LEU A 111 2.27 5.87 1.50
N PRO A 112 1.64 5.00 0.67
CA PRO A 112 1.11 5.40 -0.64
C PRO A 112 -0.19 6.21 -0.48
N VAL A 113 -0.12 7.54 -0.59
CA VAL A 113 -1.27 8.46 -0.42
C VAL A 113 -1.92 8.82 -1.76
N LEU A 114 -1.13 9.00 -2.81
CA LEU A 114 -1.58 9.30 -4.17
C LEU A 114 -0.85 8.38 -5.16
N GLY A 115 -1.49 7.32 -5.62
CA GLY A 115 -0.80 6.22 -6.27
C GLY A 115 0.28 5.65 -5.34
N LEU A 116 1.51 5.50 -5.84
CA LEU A 116 2.70 5.08 -5.06
C LEU A 116 3.47 6.25 -4.42
N TRP A 117 2.93 7.46 -4.47
CA TRP A 117 3.55 8.63 -3.88
C TRP A 117 2.97 8.89 -2.49
N GLY A 118 3.85 9.27 -1.56
CA GLY A 118 3.46 9.80 -0.27
C GLY A 118 4.67 10.12 0.61
N PRO A 119 4.45 10.54 1.86
CA PRO A 119 5.51 10.92 2.78
C PRO A 119 6.41 9.72 3.08
N ALA A 120 7.72 9.96 3.07
CA ALA A 120 8.69 8.93 3.43
C ALA A 120 8.64 8.64 4.94
N GLU A 121 9.02 7.42 5.32
CA GLU A 121 9.28 7.03 6.72
C GLU A 121 8.08 7.07 7.69
N VAL A 122 6.85 7.06 7.19
CA VAL A 122 5.65 7.13 8.05
C VAL A 122 5.19 5.75 8.53
N TRP A 123 5.61 4.66 7.87
CA TRP A 123 5.13 3.32 8.18
C TRP A 123 6.24 2.38 8.67
N ASP A 124 6.09 1.92 9.91
CA ASP A 124 6.89 0.85 10.54
C ASP A 124 6.11 -0.47 10.45
N LEU A 125 6.60 -1.40 9.62
CA LEU A 125 6.02 -2.72 9.38
C LEU A 125 7.00 -3.81 9.84
N ARG A 126 6.47 -4.93 10.37
CA ARG A 126 7.29 -5.95 11.02
C ARG A 126 6.89 -7.37 10.61
N GLY A 127 7.89 -8.22 10.41
CA GLY A 127 7.78 -9.67 10.28
C GLY A 127 8.59 -10.36 11.37
N ARG A 128 8.13 -11.51 11.87
CA ARG A 128 8.81 -12.25 12.94
C ARG A 128 8.86 -13.75 12.66
N SER A 129 9.95 -14.38 13.06
CA SER A 129 10.15 -15.83 13.01
C SER A 129 10.86 -16.31 14.27
N ILE A 130 10.62 -17.55 14.68
CA ILE A 130 11.35 -18.20 15.77
C ILE A 130 12.62 -18.82 15.19
N VAL A 131 13.74 -18.72 15.91
CA VAL A 131 15.00 -19.37 15.52
C VAL A 131 14.86 -20.88 15.63
N GLU A 132 15.31 -21.57 14.59
CA GLU A 132 15.39 -23.02 14.57
C GLU A 132 16.59 -23.46 15.42
N ASP A 133 16.31 -24.13 16.54
CA ASP A 133 17.33 -24.73 17.40
C ASP A 133 17.54 -26.18 16.95
N ILE A 134 18.68 -26.47 16.34
CA ILE A 134 19.02 -27.81 15.82
C ILE A 134 19.58 -28.71 16.95
N ASP A 135 19.81 -28.19 18.17
CA ASP A 135 20.51 -28.92 19.26
C ASP A 135 19.56 -29.54 20.31
N ARG A 136 18.35 -29.94 19.90
CA ARG A 136 17.42 -30.74 20.72
C ARG A 136 17.13 -32.09 20.08
N ASP A 137 18.09 -33.01 20.18
CA ASP A 137 17.86 -34.47 20.25
C ASP A 137 19.07 -35.18 20.88
#